data_AF-A0ABD4VE25-F1
#
_entry.id   AF-A0ABD4VE25-F1
#
_cell.length_a   1.000
_cell.length_b   1.000
_cell.length_c   1.000
_cell.angle_alpha   90.00
_cell.angle_beta   90.00
_cell.angle_gamma   90.00
#
_symmetry.space_group_name_H-M   'P 1'
#
loop_
_entity.id
_entity.type
_entity.pdbx_description
1 polymer ?
#
loop_
_entity_poly.entity_id
_entity_poly.type
_entity_poly.pdbx_seq_one_letter_code
_entity_poly.pdbx_strand_id
1 'polypeptide(L)'
;MAGHWIRIAPDGCVHGSVLEDYVGPLTEDAHKQFTPKVADRRAEAAEGWRHELVSNSEWKQRAERCLRGKCGHAGIGRAIEDVQLPEVAS
;
A
#
# COMPACT_ATOMS: atom_id res chain seq x y z
N MET A 1 9.98 -19.29 8.59
CA MET A 1 8.64 -18.71 8.81
C MET A 1 8.40 -17.76 7.66
N ALA A 2 7.36 -17.97 6.86
CA ALA A 2 7.06 -17.09 5.74
C ALA A 2 6.65 -15.70 6.25
N GLY A 3 7.29 -14.66 5.73
CA GLY A 3 6.96 -13.26 6.02
C GLY A 3 5.84 -12.72 5.13
N HIS A 4 5.50 -11.46 5.37
CA HIS A 4 4.58 -10.68 4.55
C HIS A 4 5.32 -9.49 3.95
N TRP A 5 5.29 -9.38 2.64
CA TRP A 5 5.61 -8.11 1.99
C TRP A 5 4.49 -7.12 2.25
N ILE A 6 4.86 -5.89 2.57
CA ILE A 6 3.95 -4.76 2.72
C ILE A 6 4.38 -3.62 1.79
N ARG A 7 3.40 -2.96 1.17
CA ARG A 7 3.60 -1.76 0.35
C ARG A 7 3.17 -0.54 1.14
N ILE A 8 4.13 0.33 1.44
CA ILE A 8 4.00 1.47 2.32
C ILE A 8 4.06 2.74 1.49
N ALA A 9 3.04 3.56 1.59
CA ALA A 9 3.00 4.86 0.94
C ALA A 9 3.82 5.91 1.71
N PRO A 10 4.16 7.04 1.08
CA PRO A 10 4.95 8.11 1.72
C PRO A 10 4.38 8.66 3.04
N ASP A 11 3.07 8.58 3.26
CA ASP A 11 2.39 8.96 4.51
C ASP A 11 2.52 7.90 5.63
N GLY A 12 3.17 6.77 5.35
CA GLY A 12 3.31 5.65 6.27
C GLY A 12 2.15 4.65 6.23
N CYS A 13 1.12 4.88 5.42
CA CYS A 13 -0.01 3.97 5.28
C CYS A 13 0.38 2.71 4.48
N VAL A 14 -0.12 1.55 4.92
CA VAL A 14 0.07 0.29 4.17
C VAL A 14 -1.11 0.10 3.21
N HIS A 15 -0.82 0.09 1.92
CA HIS A 15 -1.82 -0.05 0.84
C HIS A 15 -1.90 -1.45 0.22
N GLY A 16 -0.96 -2.34 0.56
CA GLY A 16 -0.96 -3.69 0.03
C GLY A 16 -0.14 -4.64 0.89
N SER A 17 -0.52 -5.92 0.84
CA SER A 17 0.30 -6.98 1.41
C SER A 17 0.20 -8.26 0.58
N VAL A 18 1.32 -8.98 0.49
CA VAL A 18 1.39 -10.30 -0.14
C VAL A 18 2.31 -11.20 0.69
N LEU A 19 2.02 -12.50 0.68
CA LEU A 19 2.83 -13.50 1.37
C LEU A 19 4.15 -13.73 0.62
N GLU A 20 5.26 -13.78 1.36
CA GLU A 20 6.59 -14.07 0.83
C GLU A 20 6.61 -15.39 0.05
N ASP A 21 5.91 -16.41 0.54
CA ASP A 21 5.88 -17.76 -0.07
C ASP A 21 5.37 -17.76 -1.52
N TYR A 22 4.51 -16.80 -1.89
CA TYR A 22 3.95 -16.69 -3.25
C TYR A 22 4.81 -15.89 -4.21
N VAL A 23 5.71 -15.05 -3.69
CA VAL A 23 6.43 -14.04 -4.49
C VAL A 23 7.94 -14.29 -4.49
N GLY A 24 8.46 -14.78 -3.36
CA GLY A 24 9.87 -14.92 -3.07
C GLY A 24 10.40 -13.86 -2.09
N PRO A 25 11.67 -14.02 -1.67
CA PRO A 25 12.30 -13.19 -0.64
C PRO A 25 12.86 -11.86 -1.19
N LEU A 26 12.69 -11.57 -2.49
CA LEU A 26 13.28 -10.40 -3.14
C LEU A 26 12.28 -9.24 -3.19
N THR A 27 12.73 -8.05 -2.76
CA THR A 27 11.94 -6.83 -2.80
C THR A 27 11.45 -6.49 -4.21
N GLU A 28 12.27 -6.76 -5.24
CA GLU A 28 11.91 -6.49 -6.63
C GLU A 28 10.72 -7.32 -7.11
N ASP A 29 10.61 -8.57 -6.67
CA ASP A 29 9.49 -9.43 -7.05
C ASP A 29 8.21 -9.01 -6.33
N ALA A 30 8.32 -8.59 -5.07
CA ALA A 30 7.22 -7.93 -4.35
C ALA A 30 6.77 -6.65 -5.05
N HIS A 31 7.70 -5.79 -5.46
CA HIS A 31 7.37 -4.56 -6.17
C HIS A 31 6.68 -4.84 -7.52
N LYS A 32 7.12 -5.84 -8.29
CA LYS A 32 6.43 -6.27 -9.52
C LYS A 32 5.03 -6.80 -9.24
N GLN A 33 4.86 -7.53 -8.14
CA GLN A 33 3.57 -8.08 -7.73
C GLN A 33 2.57 -6.97 -7.37
N PHE A 34 3.01 -5.95 -6.63
CA PHE A 34 2.14 -4.81 -6.27
C PHE A 34 1.88 -3.87 -7.45
N THR A 35 2.88 -3.69 -8.31
CA THR A 35 2.87 -2.69 -9.37
C THR A 35 3.42 -3.32 -10.65
N PRO A 36 2.58 -4.01 -11.44
CA PRO A 36 3.04 -4.80 -12.60
C PRO A 36 3.62 -3.98 -13.74
N LYS A 37 3.20 -2.72 -13.90
CA LYS A 37 3.68 -1.82 -14.97
C LYS A 37 5.00 -1.15 -14.60
N VAL A 38 5.96 -1.15 -15.52
CA VAL A 38 7.29 -0.54 -15.32
C VAL A 38 7.20 0.96 -15.06
N ALA A 39 6.32 1.67 -15.76
CA ALA A 39 6.15 3.12 -15.62
C ALA A 39 5.70 3.49 -14.20
N ASP A 40 4.69 2.79 -13.69
CA ASP A 40 4.14 3.01 -12.35
C ASP A 40 5.19 2.71 -11.26
N ARG A 41 6.02 1.66 -11.42
CA ARG A 41 7.13 1.38 -10.50
C ARG A 41 8.16 2.51 -10.42
N ARG A 42 8.43 3.18 -11.54
CA ARG A 42 9.34 4.34 -11.58
C ARG A 42 8.71 5.55 -10.89
N ALA A 43 7.41 5.77 -11.10
CA ALA A 43 6.67 6.81 -10.40
C ALA A 43 6.71 6.56 -8.88
N GLU A 44 6.46 5.33 -8.44
CA GLU A 44 6.50 4.95 -7.03
C GLU A 44 7.87 5.20 -6.38
N ALA A 45 8.95 4.87 -7.09
CA ALA A 45 10.30 5.16 -6.61
C ALA A 45 10.56 6.67 -6.48
N ALA A 46 9.99 7.49 -7.35
CA ALA A 46 10.10 8.95 -7.29
C ALA A 46 9.19 9.57 -6.21
N GLU A 47 8.03 8.98 -5.96
CA GLU A 47 7.05 9.44 -4.97
C GLU A 47 7.41 9.03 -3.54
N GLY A 48 8.33 8.07 -3.36
CA GLY A 48 8.81 7.64 -2.04
C GLY A 48 8.09 6.43 -1.46
N TRP A 49 7.45 5.61 -2.31
CA TRP A 49 6.87 4.34 -1.89
C TRP A 49 7.95 3.35 -1.46
N ARG A 50 7.62 2.52 -0.45
CA ARG A 50 8.54 1.55 0.13
C ARG A 50 7.92 0.17 0.20
N HIS A 51 8.78 -0.84 0.11
CA HIS A 51 8.41 -2.25 0.19
C HIS A 51 9.25 -2.91 1.27
N GLU A 52 8.60 -3.48 2.28
CA GLU A 52 9.27 -4.10 3.43
C GLU A 52 8.76 -5.52 3.64
N LEU A 53 9.68 -6.47 3.92
CA LEU A 53 9.33 -7.82 4.34
C LEU A 53 9.27 -7.83 5.87
N VAL A 54 8.12 -8.20 6.40
CA VAL A 54 7.85 -8.19 7.85
C VAL A 54 7.39 -9.56 8.34
N SER A 55 7.63 -9.84 9.62
CA SER A 55 7.05 -11.02 10.27
C SER A 55 5.52 -10.92 10.37
N ASN A 56 4.84 -12.04 10.63
CA ASN A 56 3.39 -12.04 10.84
C ASN A 56 2.97 -11.15 12.04
N SER A 57 3.77 -11.12 13.12
CA SER A 57 3.53 -10.26 14.27
C SER A 57 3.62 -8.78 13.91
N GLU A 58 4.63 -8.38 13.14
CA GLU A 58 4.78 -7.01 12.66
C GLU A 58 3.69 -6.64 11.66
N TRP A 59 3.28 -7.57 10.80
CA TRP A 59 2.16 -7.37 9.90
C TRP A 59 0.87 -7.04 10.65
N LYS A 60 0.55 -7.79 11.72
CA LYS A 60 -0.62 -7.52 12.56
C LYS A 60 -0.56 -6.14 13.21
N GLN A 61 0.63 -5.71 13.65
CA GLN A 61 0.82 -4.42 14.31
C GLN A 61 0.78 -3.23 13.33
N ARG A 62 1.45 -3.36 12.18
CA ARG A 62 1.72 -2.25 11.25
C ARG A 62 0.72 -2.19 10.09
N ALA A 63 0.41 -3.34 9.50
CA ALA A 63 -0.34 -3.42 8.24
C ALA A 63 -1.83 -3.67 8.44
N GLU A 64 -2.22 -4.54 9.38
CA GLU A 64 -3.63 -4.95 9.55
C GLU A 64 -4.57 -3.74 9.73
N ARG A 65 -4.18 -2.76 10.55
CA ARG A 65 -4.99 -1.57 10.79
C ARG A 65 -5.16 -0.74 9.52
N CYS A 66 -4.12 -0.58 8.71
CA CYS A 66 -4.19 0.18 7.46
C CYS A 66 -5.06 -0.52 6.43
N LEU A 67 -4.85 -1.83 6.23
CA LEU A 67 -5.60 -2.64 5.26
C LEU A 67 -7.08 -2.78 5.63
N ARG A 68 -7.43 -2.58 6.90
CA ARG A 68 -8.84 -2.52 7.37
C ARG A 68 -9.42 -1.11 7.43
N GLY A 69 -8.69 -0.07 6.99
CA GLY A 69 -9.13 1.32 7.04
C GLY A 69 -9.25 1.90 8.47
N LYS A 70 -8.52 1.33 9.44
CA LYS A 70 -8.55 1.71 10.87
C LYS A 70 -7.24 2.33 11.36
N CYS A 71 -6.41 2.81 10.44
CA CYS A 71 -5.17 3.51 10.75
C CYS A 71 -5.42 5.01 10.99
N GLY A 72 -4.52 5.65 11.75
CA GLY A 72 -4.53 7.10 11.97
C GLY A 72 -3.59 7.87 11.03
N HIS A 73 -3.16 7.26 9.91
CA HIS A 73 -2.30 7.95 8.94
C HIS A 73 -3.11 9.04 8.23
N ALA A 74 -2.49 10.21 8.06
CA ALA A 74 -3.05 11.29 7.25
C ALA A 74 -2.96 10.84 5.78
N GLY A 75 -4.01 10.18 5.30
CA GLY A 75 -4.03 9.60 3.96
C GLY A 75 -3.61 10.61 2.89
N ILE A 76 -2.71 10.21 1.99
CA ILE A 76 -2.37 11.00 0.78
C ILE A 76 -3.54 11.07 -0.22
N GLY A 77 -4.60 10.29 0.02
CA GLY A 77 -5.90 10.51 -0.57
C GLY A 77 -6.65 11.55 0.25
N ARG A 78 -6.70 12.79 -0.23
CA ARG A 78 -7.75 13.76 0.11
C ARG A 78 -9.08 12.99 0.23
N ALA A 79 -9.68 12.98 1.41
CA ALA A 79 -11.02 12.44 1.57
C ALA A 79 -11.92 13.14 0.54
N ILE A 80 -12.39 12.40 -0.46
CA ILE A 80 -13.45 12.86 -1.36
C ILE A 80 -14.76 12.72 -0.57
N GLU A 81 -14.88 13.38 0.58
CA GLU A 81 -16.11 13.39 1.38
C GLU A 81 -16.86 14.72 1.28
N ASP A 82 -16.45 15.63 0.39
CA ASP A 82 -17.13 16.92 0.18
C ASP A 82 -17.27 17.32 -1.31
N VAL A 83 -17.23 16.37 -2.25
CA VAL A 83 -17.69 16.66 -3.62
C VAL A 83 -19.21 16.57 -3.62
N GLN A 84 -19.84 17.69 -3.28
CA GLN A 84 -21.26 17.92 -3.52
C GLN A 84 -21.49 17.89 -5.04
N LEU A 85 -21.94 16.74 -5.56
CA LEU A 85 -22.34 16.60 -6.95
C LEU A 85 -23.49 17.59 -7.21
N PRO A 86 -23.37 18.53 -8.17
CA PRO A 86 -24.49 19.39 -8.51
C PRO A 86 -25.61 18.53 -9.11
N GLU A 87 -26.81 18.68 -8.55
CA GLU A 87 -28.04 18.09 -9.10
C GLU A 87 -28.17 18.51 -10.57
N VAL A 88 -28.18 17.51 -11.45
CA VAL A 88 -28.32 17.73 -12.89
C VAL A 88 -29.74 18.21 -13.12
N ALA A 89 -29.91 19.50 -13.35
CA ALA A 89 -31.15 20.09 -13.80
C ALA A 89 -31.25 20.01 -15.32
N SER A 90 -32.42 19.56 -15.79
CA SER A 90 -32.99 19.56 -17.15
C SER A 90 -32.95 18.25 -17.91
#